data_AF-A0A969S2D5-F1
#
_entry.id   AF-A0A969S2D5-F1
#
_cell.length_a   1.000
_cell.length_b   1.000
_cell.length_c   1.000
_cell.angle_alpha   90.00
_cell.angle_beta   90.00
_cell.angle_gamma   90.00
#
_symmetry.space_group_name_H-M   'P 1'
#
loop_
_entity.id
_entity.type
_entity.pdbx_description
1 polymer ?
#
loop_
_entity_poly.entity_id
_entity_poly.type
_entity_poly.pdbx_seq_one_letter_code
_entity_poly.pdbx_strand_id
1 'polypeptide(L)'
;MVDHNPAIDPLAIERIEVLRGPAALLYGGTAIGGVVNVIDNRIPTNAINGVRGAFEARGGGADRERGTSALLEAGNGVVSIHADAFDRRTSNYRVPTSANVISPIINSSADARGGALGVSLSLLNGRGNVGISHSRYDSNYGTVAEADVRIDMQQSRTAAELNLRDLGGEAINGVFIKAAQSDYQHIEFEGSEVGTVFKNKGSDIRAEIKHAKFGSLEGVIGVQAETFRFPH
;
A
#
# COMPACT_ATOMS: atom_id res chain seq x y z
N MET A 1 0.47 3.49 27.71
CA MET A 1 0.48 2.61 26.52
C MET A 1 -0.57 3.17 25.59
N VAL A 2 -0.16 4.09 24.69
CA VAL A 2 -1.08 4.87 23.85
C VAL A 2 -1.21 4.15 22.52
N ASP A 3 -2.44 3.80 22.22
CA ASP A 3 -2.90 3.16 21.00
C ASP A 3 -2.90 4.21 19.88
N HIS A 4 -2.13 3.96 18.82
CA HIS A 4 -2.17 4.74 17.59
C HIS A 4 -3.10 3.98 16.65
N ASN A 5 -4.36 4.40 16.58
CA ASN A 5 -5.30 3.78 15.65
C ASN A 5 -4.84 4.12 14.21
N PRO A 6 -4.41 3.15 13.39
CA PRO A 6 -3.97 3.44 12.04
C PRO A 6 -5.20 3.84 11.21
N ALA A 7 -5.13 5.01 10.58
CA ALA A 7 -6.21 5.53 9.77
C ALA A 7 -6.21 4.87 8.39
N ILE A 8 -6.94 3.75 8.30
CA ILE A 8 -7.20 2.96 7.10
C ILE A 8 -8.16 3.73 6.17
N ASP A 9 -7.86 3.77 4.87
CA ASP A 9 -8.79 4.24 3.84
C ASP A 9 -9.65 3.08 3.33
N PRO A 10 -10.99 3.08 3.51
CA PRO A 10 -11.86 1.94 3.17
C PRO A 10 -12.01 1.65 1.68
N LEU A 11 -11.71 2.60 0.79
CA LEU A 11 -12.03 2.46 -0.63
C LEU A 11 -11.03 1.66 -1.45
N ALA A 12 -9.83 1.46 -0.93
CA ALA A 12 -8.79 0.66 -1.58
C ALA A 12 -8.82 -0.82 -1.16
N ILE A 13 -9.84 -1.25 -0.41
CA ILE A 13 -9.82 -2.52 0.33
C ILE A 13 -10.86 -3.48 -0.22
N GLU A 14 -10.41 -4.49 -0.97
CA GLU A 14 -11.26 -5.63 -1.37
C GLU A 14 -11.40 -6.69 -0.26
N ARG A 15 -10.51 -6.72 0.76
CA ARG A 15 -10.60 -7.67 1.89
C ARG A 15 -9.83 -7.21 3.12
N ILE A 16 -10.51 -7.14 4.26
CA ILE A 16 -9.88 -7.05 5.60
C ILE A 16 -9.82 -8.48 6.14
N GLU A 17 -8.64 -9.07 6.30
CA GLU A 17 -8.48 -10.34 7.00
C GLU A 17 -7.57 -10.16 8.22
N VAL A 18 -8.12 -10.43 9.41
CA VAL A 18 -7.40 -10.37 10.68
C VAL A 18 -7.01 -11.81 11.04
N LEU A 19 -5.72 -12.15 10.93
CA LEU A 19 -5.20 -13.44 11.38
C LEU A 19 -4.22 -13.23 12.52
N ARG A 20 -4.48 -13.90 13.66
CA ARG A 20 -3.57 -14.02 14.79
C ARG A 20 -2.95 -15.41 14.79
N GLY A 21 -1.63 -15.51 14.73
CA GLY A 21 -0.92 -16.76 14.98
C GLY A 21 0.44 -16.92 14.28
N PRO A 22 1.15 -18.04 14.54
CA PRO A 22 2.54 -18.28 14.17
C PRO A 22 2.81 -18.49 12.66
N ALA A 23 1.85 -18.18 11.78
CA ALA A 23 2.01 -18.13 10.33
C ALA A 23 2.58 -16.77 9.83
N ALA A 24 2.87 -15.84 10.74
CA ALA A 24 3.38 -14.49 10.46
C ALA A 24 4.74 -14.42 9.74
N LEU A 25 5.41 -15.56 9.51
CA LEU A 25 6.73 -15.65 8.87
C LEU A 25 6.70 -15.90 7.36
N LEU A 26 5.52 -15.98 6.72
CA LEU A 26 5.38 -16.10 5.26
C LEU A 26 5.05 -14.76 4.56
N TYR A 27 5.04 -13.65 5.29
CA TYR A 27 4.58 -12.34 4.80
C TYR A 27 5.49 -11.17 5.25
N GLY A 28 6.79 -11.32 5.00
CA GLY A 28 7.74 -10.23 4.73
C GLY A 28 7.63 -8.94 5.57
N GLY A 29 8.32 -8.92 6.71
CA GLY A 29 9.41 -7.97 6.94
C GLY A 29 9.20 -6.45 6.79
N THR A 30 7.98 -5.90 6.83
CA THR A 30 7.79 -4.43 6.74
C THR A 30 6.92 -3.87 7.87
N ALA A 31 7.19 -4.31 9.09
CA ALA A 31 6.67 -3.70 10.30
C ALA A 31 7.69 -2.67 10.84
N ILE A 32 7.61 -1.43 10.36
CA ILE A 32 8.18 -0.27 11.08
C ILE A 32 7.09 0.79 11.14
N GLY A 33 6.44 0.90 12.31
CA GLY A 33 5.55 2.01 12.66
C GLY A 33 4.21 2.03 11.96
N GLY A 34 3.27 1.19 12.40
CA GLY A 34 1.83 1.45 12.30
C GLY A 34 1.31 1.88 10.92
N VAL A 35 1.48 1.06 9.88
CA VAL A 35 0.69 1.18 8.65
C VAL A 35 0.17 -0.21 8.29
N VAL A 36 -1.16 -0.30 8.19
CA VAL A 36 -1.88 -1.49 7.75
C VAL A 36 -1.44 -1.82 6.33
N ASN A 37 -1.10 -3.09 6.11
CA ASN A 37 -0.77 -3.63 4.79
C ASN A 37 -1.95 -3.40 3.83
N VAL A 38 -1.85 -2.38 2.98
CA VAL A 38 -2.81 -2.16 1.89
C VAL A 38 -2.46 -3.18 0.81
N ILE A 39 -3.34 -4.15 0.62
CA ILE A 39 -3.23 -5.09 -0.49
C ILE A 39 -3.37 -4.27 -1.77
N ASP A 40 -2.23 -4.12 -2.45
CA ASP A 40 -2.08 -3.29 -3.64
C ASP A 40 -2.61 -4.06 -4.87
N ASN A 41 -3.85 -3.77 -5.28
CA ASN A 41 -4.44 -4.26 -6.53
C ASN A 41 -4.24 -3.27 -7.71
N ARG A 42 -3.14 -2.52 -7.72
CA ARG A 42 -2.85 -1.53 -8.77
C ARG A 42 -2.39 -2.15 -10.09
N ILE A 43 -2.11 -3.47 -10.11
CA ILE A 43 -1.92 -4.24 -11.34
C ILE A 43 -3.19 -5.08 -11.53
N PRO A 44 -4.07 -4.76 -12.50
CA PRO A 44 -5.31 -5.53 -12.68
C PRO A 44 -5.01 -7.00 -13.00
N THR A 45 -5.49 -7.90 -12.15
CA THR A 45 -5.27 -9.36 -12.28
C THR A 45 -6.28 -10.05 -13.19
N ASN A 46 -7.40 -9.38 -13.48
CA ASN A 46 -8.41 -9.83 -14.42
C ASN A 46 -8.58 -8.79 -15.51
N ALA A 47 -8.96 -9.25 -16.71
CA ALA A 47 -9.22 -8.38 -17.83
C ALA A 47 -10.42 -7.46 -17.56
N ILE A 48 -10.22 -6.15 -17.77
CA ILE A 48 -11.27 -5.13 -17.64
C ILE A 48 -11.83 -4.84 -19.03
N ASN A 49 -13.16 -4.79 -19.15
CA ASN A 49 -13.86 -4.35 -20.35
C ASN A 49 -14.71 -3.13 -20.02
N GLY A 50 -14.46 -2.01 -20.69
CA GLY A 50 -15.12 -0.74 -20.43
C GLY A 50 -14.39 0.08 -19.37
N VAL A 51 -15.12 0.95 -18.69
CA VAL A 51 -14.59 1.89 -17.69
C VAL A 51 -15.39 1.74 -16.41
N ARG A 52 -14.70 1.70 -15.26
CA ARG A 52 -15.29 1.72 -13.93
C ARG A 52 -14.49 2.64 -13.03
N GLY A 53 -15.12 3.20 -12.01
CA GLY A 53 -14.44 4.06 -11.06
C GLY A 53 -15.24 4.26 -9.80
N ALA A 54 -14.58 4.83 -8.79
CA ALA A 54 -15.15 5.19 -7.51
C ALA A 54 -14.64 6.57 -7.09
N PHE A 55 -15.44 7.27 -6.29
CA PHE A 55 -15.10 8.55 -5.70
C PHE A 55 -15.69 8.62 -4.30
N GLU A 56 -14.92 9.15 -3.35
CA GLU A 56 -15.39 9.48 -2.02
C GLU A 56 -14.90 10.85 -1.60
N ALA A 57 -15.75 11.51 -0.84
CA ALA A 57 -15.38 12.69 -0.06
C ALA A 57 -15.80 12.45 1.38
N ARG A 58 -14.91 12.80 2.31
CA ARG A 58 -15.14 12.67 3.74
C ARG A 58 -14.84 13.99 4.45
N GLY A 59 -15.61 14.27 5.49
CA GLY A 59 -15.36 15.42 6.35
C GLY A 59 -16.05 15.27 7.70
N GLY A 60 -15.38 15.68 8.78
CA GLY A 60 -15.91 15.59 10.14
C GLY A 60 -14.84 15.32 11.19
N GLY A 61 -15.25 14.90 12.39
CA GLY A 61 -14.33 14.51 13.47
C GLY A 61 -13.86 15.65 14.39
N ALA A 62 -13.22 15.25 15.50
CA ALA A 62 -12.69 16.18 16.51
C ALA A 62 -11.47 16.98 16.01
N ASP A 63 -10.81 16.46 14.99
CA ASP A 63 -9.68 17.02 14.23
C ASP A 63 -10.12 17.72 12.93
N ARG A 64 -11.42 17.79 12.62
CA ARG A 64 -11.95 18.41 11.39
C ARG A 64 -11.28 17.86 10.13
N GLU A 65 -11.18 16.54 10.04
CA GLU A 65 -10.72 15.83 8.86
C GLU A 65 -11.47 16.30 7.61
N ARG A 66 -10.75 16.40 6.50
CA ARG A 66 -11.26 16.53 5.14
C ARG A 66 -10.44 15.61 4.25
N GLY A 67 -11.10 14.77 3.47
CA GLY A 67 -10.43 13.88 2.55
C GLY A 67 -11.24 13.67 1.29
N THR A 68 -10.54 13.38 0.20
CA THR A 68 -11.12 12.97 -1.06
C THR A 68 -10.27 11.88 -1.67
N SER A 69 -10.90 10.88 -2.28
CA SER A 69 -10.21 9.82 -2.99
C SER A 69 -10.98 9.46 -4.25
N ALA A 70 -10.25 9.04 -5.27
CA ALA A 70 -10.79 8.63 -6.55
C ALA A 70 -10.00 7.44 -7.09
N LEU A 71 -10.72 6.53 -7.74
CA LEU A 71 -10.20 5.37 -8.43
C LEU A 71 -10.82 5.31 -9.83
N LEU A 72 -10.01 5.03 -10.83
CA LEU A 72 -10.44 4.77 -12.19
C LEU A 72 -9.73 3.55 -12.73
N GLU A 73 -10.49 2.66 -13.35
CA GLU A 73 -9.97 1.54 -14.09
C GLU A 73 -10.66 1.45 -15.45
N ALA A 74 -9.89 1.10 -16.47
CA ALA A 74 -10.42 0.97 -17.82
C ALA A 74 -9.71 -0.16 -18.57
N GLY A 75 -10.38 -0.72 -19.56
CA GLY A 75 -9.77 -1.73 -20.40
C GLY A 75 -10.63 -2.18 -21.57
N ASN A 76 -10.04 -3.00 -22.43
CA ASN A 76 -10.70 -3.56 -23.63
C ASN A 76 -10.67 -5.10 -23.65
N GLY A 77 -10.49 -5.74 -22.50
CA GLY A 77 -10.39 -7.19 -22.37
C GLY A 77 -8.99 -7.74 -22.62
N VAL A 78 -8.09 -6.94 -23.20
CA VAL A 78 -6.67 -7.30 -23.42
C VAL A 78 -5.77 -6.41 -22.58
N VAL A 79 -5.93 -5.10 -22.66
CA VAL A 79 -5.20 -4.13 -21.85
C VAL A 79 -6.13 -3.63 -20.76
N SER A 80 -5.63 -3.59 -19.52
CA SER A 80 -6.32 -2.98 -18.39
C SER A 80 -5.41 -1.94 -17.76
N ILE A 81 -5.96 -0.78 -17.40
CA ILE A 81 -5.26 0.29 -16.70
C ILE A 81 -5.97 0.58 -15.38
N HIS A 82 -5.19 1.03 -14.41
CA HIS A 82 -5.61 1.42 -13.08
C HIS A 82 -4.99 2.77 -12.73
N ALA A 83 -5.76 3.65 -12.12
CA ALA A 83 -5.30 4.93 -11.59
C ALA A 83 -6.05 5.27 -10.30
N ASP A 84 -5.32 5.52 -9.22
CA ASP A 84 -5.89 5.99 -7.95
C ASP A 84 -5.20 7.27 -7.48
N ALA A 85 -5.94 8.10 -6.75
CA ALA A 85 -5.41 9.28 -6.08
C ALA A 85 -6.24 9.62 -4.84
N PHE A 86 -5.58 10.16 -3.82
CA PHE A 86 -6.25 10.70 -2.64
C PHE A 86 -5.49 11.91 -2.06
N ASP A 87 -6.25 12.76 -1.36
CA ASP A 87 -5.75 13.85 -0.53
C ASP A 87 -6.53 13.81 0.79
N ARG A 88 -5.83 13.96 1.91
CA ARG A 88 -6.40 13.99 3.25
C ARG A 88 -5.70 15.03 4.10
N ARG A 89 -6.49 15.80 4.83
CA ARG A 89 -6.01 16.85 5.73
C ARG A 89 -6.76 16.78 7.05
N THR A 90 -6.03 16.93 8.14
CA THR A 90 -6.55 16.96 9.50
C THR A 90 -6.01 18.19 10.20
N SER A 91 -6.85 18.85 10.98
CA SER A 91 -6.40 19.92 11.88
C SER A 91 -5.95 19.32 13.21
N ASN A 92 -5.46 20.16 14.12
CA ASN A 92 -5.15 19.71 15.47
C ASN A 92 -6.37 19.08 16.16
N TYR A 93 -6.16 17.90 16.71
CA TYR A 93 -7.14 17.12 17.46
C TYR A 93 -7.61 17.90 18.69
N ARG A 94 -8.92 17.94 18.95
CA ARG A 94 -9.50 18.69 20.06
C ARG A 94 -9.94 17.77 21.18
N VAL A 95 -9.44 18.03 22.39
CA VAL A 95 -9.81 17.28 23.60
C VAL A 95 -10.46 18.19 24.64
N PRO A 96 -11.44 17.68 25.40
CA PRO A 96 -11.89 18.33 26.63
C PRO A 96 -10.74 18.34 27.65
N THR A 97 -10.50 19.49 28.26
CA THR A 97 -9.58 19.63 29.39
C THR A 97 -10.30 19.36 30.71
N SER A 98 -9.55 19.20 31.79
CA SER A 98 -10.10 19.07 33.16
C SER A 98 -10.95 20.27 33.58
N ALA A 99 -10.76 21.43 32.96
CA ALA A 99 -11.58 22.63 33.14
C ALA A 99 -12.85 22.66 32.26
N ASN A 100 -13.18 21.55 31.58
CA ASN A 100 -14.27 21.42 30.61
C ASN A 100 -14.18 22.41 29.42
N VAL A 101 -12.98 22.89 29.12
CA VAL A 101 -12.66 23.71 27.94
C VAL A 101 -12.16 22.80 26.83
N ILE A 102 -12.66 22.98 25.60
CA ILE A 102 -12.16 22.24 24.43
C ILE A 102 -10.92 22.95 23.90
N SER A 103 -9.77 22.27 24.00
CA SER A 103 -8.47 22.80 23.55
C SER A 103 -7.84 21.91 22.47
N PRO A 104 -7.16 22.49 21.47
CA PRO A 104 -6.41 21.71 20.49
C PRO A 104 -5.14 21.12 21.11
N ILE A 105 -4.82 19.87 20.75
CA ILE A 105 -3.51 19.27 20.96
C ILE A 105 -2.58 19.86 19.91
N ILE A 106 -1.60 20.64 20.34
CA ILE A 106 -0.64 21.28 19.44
C ILE A 106 0.12 20.20 18.65
N ASN A 107 0.43 20.52 17.40
CA ASN A 107 1.23 19.66 16.51
C ASN A 107 0.62 18.27 16.25
N SER A 108 -0.71 18.14 16.31
CA SER A 108 -1.42 16.89 15.98
C SER A 108 -2.06 16.91 14.58
N SER A 109 -1.87 17.99 13.81
CA SER A 109 -2.32 18.07 12.42
C SER A 109 -1.47 17.23 11.47
N ALA A 110 -2.14 16.64 10.47
CA ALA A 110 -1.51 15.84 9.44
C ALA A 110 -2.13 16.11 8.05
N ASP A 111 -1.28 16.16 7.04
CA ASP A 111 -1.63 16.16 5.62
C ASP A 111 -1.03 14.89 4.99
N ALA A 112 -1.82 14.16 4.21
CA ALA A 112 -1.39 12.97 3.49
C ALA A 112 -1.98 12.97 2.09
N ARG A 113 -1.17 12.64 1.10
CA ARG A 113 -1.60 12.51 -0.29
C ARG A 113 -0.91 11.34 -0.95
N GLY A 114 -1.51 10.80 -1.97
CA GLY A 114 -0.88 9.75 -2.73
C GLY A 114 -1.70 9.35 -3.93
N GLY A 115 -1.17 8.39 -4.65
CA GLY A 115 -1.83 7.82 -5.80
C GLY A 115 -0.92 6.85 -6.52
N ALA A 116 -1.47 6.23 -7.53
CA ALA A 116 -0.74 5.30 -8.35
C ALA A 116 -1.31 5.14 -9.75
N LEU A 117 -0.48 4.55 -10.59
CA LEU A 117 -0.83 4.11 -11.93
C LEU A 117 -0.38 2.68 -12.11
N GLY A 118 -1.17 1.90 -12.83
CA GLY A 118 -0.77 0.57 -13.26
C GLY A 118 -1.41 0.14 -14.56
N VAL A 119 -0.77 -0.81 -15.20
CA VAL A 119 -1.20 -1.40 -16.46
C VAL A 119 -0.97 -2.90 -16.42
N SER A 120 -1.90 -3.65 -16.98
CA SER A 120 -1.75 -5.08 -17.20
C SER A 120 -2.22 -5.49 -18.59
N LEU A 121 -1.58 -6.53 -19.11
CA LEU A 121 -1.96 -7.24 -20.33
C LEU A 121 -2.52 -8.59 -19.92
N SER A 122 -3.74 -8.90 -20.35
CA SER A 122 -4.30 -10.23 -20.27
C SER A 122 -3.61 -11.15 -21.27
N LEU A 123 -3.19 -12.30 -20.78
CA LEU A 123 -2.49 -13.34 -21.54
C LEU A 123 -3.38 -14.58 -21.65
N LEU A 124 -3.09 -15.42 -22.64
CA LEU A 124 -3.66 -16.77 -22.76
C LEU A 124 -5.21 -16.80 -22.72
N ASN A 125 -5.86 -15.80 -23.31
CA ASN A 125 -7.31 -15.61 -23.31
C ASN A 125 -7.91 -15.53 -21.89
N GLY A 126 -7.31 -14.74 -21.00
CA GLY A 126 -7.78 -14.54 -19.63
C GLY A 126 -7.16 -15.49 -18.60
N ARG A 127 -6.40 -16.50 -19.03
CA ARG A 127 -5.71 -17.43 -18.14
C ARG A 127 -4.44 -16.87 -17.51
N GLY A 128 -4.03 -15.67 -17.86
CA GLY A 128 -2.96 -14.98 -17.17
C GLY A 128 -2.97 -13.48 -17.38
N ASN A 129 -2.03 -12.82 -16.72
CA ASN A 129 -1.74 -11.42 -16.90
C ASN A 129 -0.26 -11.12 -16.62
N VAL A 130 0.25 -10.07 -17.25
CA VAL A 130 1.52 -9.44 -16.88
C VAL A 130 1.27 -7.95 -16.72
N GLY A 131 1.88 -7.31 -15.73
CA GLY A 131 1.68 -5.89 -15.53
C GLY A 131 2.72 -5.22 -14.66
N ILE A 132 2.62 -3.90 -14.61
CA ILE A 132 3.49 -3.02 -13.85
C ILE A 132 2.67 -1.91 -13.22
N SER A 133 3.06 -1.47 -12.03
CA SER A 133 2.48 -0.33 -11.33
C SER A 133 3.56 0.53 -10.70
N HIS A 134 3.23 1.79 -10.49
CA HIS A 134 4.02 2.74 -9.72
C HIS A 134 3.11 3.57 -8.82
N SER A 135 3.48 3.69 -7.55
CA SER A 135 2.72 4.43 -6.54
C SER A 135 3.62 5.40 -5.78
N ARG A 136 3.04 6.50 -5.32
CA ARG A 136 3.68 7.47 -4.45
C ARG A 136 2.75 7.85 -3.30
N TYR A 137 3.32 8.02 -2.13
CA TYR A 137 2.67 8.47 -0.91
C TYR A 137 3.55 9.54 -0.27
N ASP A 138 3.00 10.72 -0.01
CA ASP A 138 3.64 11.76 0.77
C ASP A 138 2.77 12.06 2.01
N SER A 139 3.39 12.25 3.17
CA SER A 139 2.69 12.58 4.40
C SER A 139 3.51 13.52 5.26
N ASN A 140 2.90 14.62 5.68
CA ASN A 140 3.45 15.54 6.65
C ASN A 140 2.60 15.53 7.92
N TYR A 141 3.19 15.22 9.07
CA TYR A 141 2.45 15.18 10.33
C TYR A 141 3.33 15.62 11.50
N GLY A 142 2.69 16.17 12.53
CA GLY A 142 3.39 16.54 13.76
C GLY A 142 3.40 15.42 14.78
N THR A 143 4.30 15.53 15.76
CA THR A 143 4.31 14.66 16.94
C THR A 143 3.73 15.42 18.13
N VAL A 144 2.88 14.76 18.93
CA VAL A 144 2.32 15.38 20.14
C VAL A 144 3.32 15.42 21.29
N ALA A 145 4.38 14.63 21.21
CA ALA A 145 5.45 14.57 22.20
C ALA A 145 6.39 15.79 22.11
N GLU A 146 6.56 16.33 20.91
CA GLU A 146 7.48 17.44 20.62
C GLU A 146 6.74 18.47 19.76
N ALA A 147 6.43 19.62 20.37
CA ALA A 147 5.51 20.60 19.78
C ALA A 147 6.03 21.28 18.50
N ASP A 148 7.33 21.21 18.27
CA ASP A 148 8.08 21.81 17.17
C ASP A 148 8.62 20.79 16.16
N VAL A 149 8.42 19.48 16.40
CA VAL A 149 8.90 18.43 15.50
C VAL A 149 7.82 18.00 14.52
N ARG A 150 8.12 18.13 13.22
CA ARG A 150 7.25 17.61 12.15
C ARG A 150 7.99 16.62 11.29
N ILE A 151 7.28 15.57 10.90
CA ILE A 151 7.77 14.50 10.05
C ILE A 151 7.28 14.76 8.63
N ASP A 152 8.21 14.82 7.68
CA ASP A 152 7.93 14.70 6.25
C ASP A 152 8.34 13.30 5.78
N MET A 153 7.36 12.50 5.39
CA MET A 153 7.55 11.14 4.93
C MET A 153 7.16 11.02 3.46
N GLN A 154 8.04 10.41 2.68
CA GLN A 154 7.81 10.13 1.27
C GLN A 154 8.13 8.67 0.99
N GLN A 155 7.21 7.99 0.31
CA GLN A 155 7.38 6.62 -0.13
C GLN A 155 7.00 6.51 -1.60
N SER A 156 7.80 5.79 -2.37
CA SER A 156 7.45 5.35 -3.72
C SER A 156 7.65 3.85 -3.86
N ARG A 157 6.84 3.22 -4.69
CA ARG A 157 6.92 1.78 -4.95
C ARG A 157 6.60 1.49 -6.40
N THR A 158 7.49 0.76 -7.05
CA THR A 158 7.29 0.18 -8.38
C THR A 158 7.16 -1.33 -8.24
N ALA A 159 6.12 -1.92 -8.82
CA ALA A 159 5.92 -3.37 -8.79
C ALA A 159 5.64 -3.91 -10.18
N ALA A 160 6.12 -5.11 -10.47
CA ALA A 160 5.80 -5.88 -11.66
C ALA A 160 5.27 -7.26 -11.24
N GLU A 161 4.33 -7.78 -12.01
CA GLU A 161 3.69 -9.07 -11.74
C GLU A 161 3.48 -9.85 -13.03
N LEU A 162 3.74 -11.15 -12.98
CA LEU A 162 3.35 -12.13 -13.98
C LEU A 162 2.54 -13.21 -13.26
N ASN A 163 1.35 -13.49 -13.76
CA ASN A 163 0.52 -14.57 -13.26
C ASN A 163 0.00 -15.37 -14.45
N LEU A 164 0.37 -16.63 -14.51
CA LEU A 164 -0.06 -17.60 -15.52
C LEU A 164 -0.74 -18.75 -14.80
N ARG A 165 -1.96 -19.07 -15.23
CA ARG A 165 -2.80 -20.11 -14.65
C ARG A 165 -3.23 -21.07 -15.74
N ASP A 166 -3.62 -22.27 -15.34
CA ASP A 166 -4.23 -23.29 -16.20
C ASP A 166 -3.48 -23.48 -17.53
N LEU A 167 -2.16 -23.61 -17.42
CA LEU A 167 -1.26 -23.76 -18.57
C LEU A 167 -1.48 -25.10 -19.30
N GLY A 168 -2.02 -26.11 -18.61
CA GLY A 168 -2.29 -27.42 -19.20
C GLY A 168 -1.03 -28.21 -19.59
N GLY A 169 0.14 -27.82 -19.04
CA GLY A 169 1.39 -28.55 -19.24
C GLY A 169 1.47 -29.81 -18.38
N GLU A 170 2.32 -30.76 -18.80
CA GLU A 170 2.53 -32.04 -18.09
C GLU A 170 3.37 -31.91 -16.81
N ALA A 171 4.13 -30.83 -16.68
CA ALA A 171 5.00 -30.56 -15.52
C ALA A 171 4.61 -29.31 -14.72
N ILE A 172 4.18 -28.25 -15.41
CA ILE A 172 3.84 -26.96 -14.82
C ILE A 172 2.43 -26.58 -15.27
N ASN A 173 1.59 -26.20 -14.31
CA ASN A 173 0.23 -25.75 -14.56
C ASN A 173 0.00 -24.27 -14.20
N GLY A 174 0.95 -23.63 -13.51
CA GLY A 174 0.89 -22.20 -13.24
C GLY A 174 2.23 -21.62 -12.79
N VAL A 175 2.39 -20.32 -13.03
CA VAL A 175 3.58 -19.55 -12.67
C VAL A 175 3.11 -18.20 -12.12
N PHE A 176 3.61 -17.83 -10.94
CA PHE A 176 3.39 -16.51 -10.37
C PHE A 176 4.75 -15.90 -10.04
N ILE A 177 5.01 -14.70 -10.53
CA ILE A 177 6.22 -13.94 -10.22
C ILE A 177 5.81 -12.52 -9.87
N LYS A 178 6.32 -12.03 -8.76
CA LYS A 178 6.15 -10.64 -8.34
C LYS A 178 7.51 -10.08 -7.97
N ALA A 179 7.78 -8.87 -8.43
CA ALA A 179 8.96 -8.12 -8.05
C ALA A 179 8.54 -6.69 -7.68
N ALA A 180 9.11 -6.14 -6.62
CA ALA A 180 8.83 -4.77 -6.22
C ALA A 180 10.10 -4.07 -5.75
N GLN A 181 10.18 -2.78 -6.01
CA GLN A 181 11.20 -1.89 -5.48
C GLN A 181 10.53 -0.72 -4.77
N SER A 182 10.96 -0.44 -3.55
CA SER A 182 10.41 0.62 -2.70
C SER A 182 11.52 1.57 -2.28
N ASP A 183 11.28 2.87 -2.41
CA ASP A 183 12.15 3.92 -1.89
C ASP A 183 11.36 4.69 -0.82
N TYR A 184 11.92 4.77 0.38
CA TYR A 184 11.32 5.42 1.55
C TYR A 184 12.27 6.48 2.10
N GLN A 185 11.73 7.63 2.45
CA GLN A 185 12.41 8.70 3.16
C GLN A 185 11.51 9.24 4.27
N HIS A 186 12.12 9.50 5.41
CA HIS A 186 11.52 10.14 6.56
C HIS A 186 12.48 11.22 7.04
N ILE A 187 12.00 12.45 7.15
CA ILE A 187 12.76 13.57 7.68
C ILE A 187 11.99 14.15 8.87
N GLU A 188 12.63 14.20 10.03
CA GLU A 188 12.17 14.96 11.18
C GLU A 188 12.72 16.38 11.07
N PHE A 189 11.84 17.37 11.14
CA PHE A 189 12.18 18.78 11.16
C PHE A 189 11.90 19.34 12.55
N GLU A 190 12.91 19.95 13.19
CA GLU A 190 12.78 20.75 14.40
C GLU A 190 12.61 22.22 13.98
N GLY A 191 11.35 22.68 13.89
CA GLY A 191 11.05 23.98 13.30
C GLY A 191 11.45 24.07 11.82
N SER A 192 12.52 24.80 11.50
CA SER A 192 13.09 24.91 10.14
C SER A 192 14.38 24.11 9.95
N GLU A 193 14.89 23.50 11.01
CA GLU A 193 16.13 22.72 10.98
C GLU A 193 15.82 21.26 10.59
N VAL A 194 16.67 20.70 9.72
CA VAL A 194 16.59 19.27 9.40
C VAL A 194 17.24 18.52 10.55
N GLY A 195 16.43 17.77 11.31
CA GLY A 195 16.88 16.85 12.34
C GLY A 195 17.22 15.49 11.74
N THR A 196 16.55 14.44 12.22
CA THR A 196 16.82 13.06 11.80
C THR A 196 16.37 12.80 10.36
N VAL A 197 17.23 12.19 9.56
CA VAL A 197 16.88 11.68 8.22
C VAL A 197 17.04 10.17 8.20
N PHE A 198 15.97 9.47 7.88
CA PHE A 198 15.97 8.02 7.65
C PHE A 198 15.58 7.71 6.21
N LYS A 199 16.41 6.93 5.52
CA LYS A 199 16.16 6.48 4.15
C LYS A 199 16.28 4.97 4.09
N ASN A 200 15.38 4.34 3.34
CA ASN A 200 15.42 2.90 3.09
C ASN A 200 15.07 2.61 1.63
N LYS A 201 15.85 1.76 0.98
CA LYS A 201 15.57 1.20 -0.33
C LYS A 201 15.38 -0.30 -0.20
N GLY A 202 14.18 -0.79 -0.53
CA GLY A 202 13.82 -2.20 -0.47
C GLY A 202 13.62 -2.82 -1.85
N SER A 203 14.04 -4.06 -2.02
CA SER A 203 13.69 -4.92 -3.16
C SER A 203 13.09 -6.21 -2.65
N ASP A 204 11.98 -6.64 -3.26
CA ASP A 204 11.27 -7.89 -2.95
C ASP A 204 11.06 -8.66 -4.25
N ILE A 205 11.35 -9.96 -4.24
CA ILE A 205 11.00 -10.89 -5.31
C ILE A 205 10.34 -12.12 -4.70
N ARG A 206 9.19 -12.50 -5.25
CA ARG A 206 8.52 -13.78 -5.00
C ARG A 206 8.29 -14.50 -6.31
N ALA A 207 8.59 -15.79 -6.35
CA ALA A 207 8.30 -16.64 -7.49
C ALA A 207 7.68 -17.95 -7.02
N GLU A 208 6.64 -18.40 -7.70
CA GLU A 208 5.91 -19.63 -7.41
C GLU A 208 5.63 -20.40 -8.68
N ILE A 209 5.72 -21.72 -8.59
CA ILE A 209 5.38 -22.65 -9.65
C ILE A 209 4.36 -23.62 -9.11
N LYS A 210 3.19 -23.66 -9.76
CA LYS A 210 2.20 -24.72 -9.57
C LYS A 210 2.55 -25.87 -10.49
N HIS A 211 2.87 -27.03 -9.92
CA HIS A 211 3.16 -28.21 -10.74
C HIS A 211 1.87 -28.83 -11.29
N ALA A 212 1.99 -29.55 -12.39
CA ALA A 212 0.89 -30.34 -12.94
C ALA A 212 0.52 -31.48 -11.99
N LYS A 213 -0.75 -31.89 -12.00
CA LYS A 213 -1.24 -32.95 -11.09
C LYS A 213 -0.50 -34.25 -11.36
N PHE A 214 0.15 -34.82 -10.34
CA PHE A 214 0.81 -36.11 -10.42
C PHE A 214 0.09 -37.11 -9.50
N GLY A 215 -0.75 -37.96 -10.09
CA GLY A 215 -1.65 -38.82 -9.32
C GLY A 215 -2.64 -37.98 -8.50
N SER A 216 -2.57 -38.09 -7.16
CA SER A 216 -3.36 -37.26 -6.24
C SER A 216 -2.63 -36.00 -5.76
N LEU A 217 -1.36 -35.81 -6.12
CA LEU A 217 -0.55 -34.69 -5.65
C LEU A 217 -0.80 -33.45 -6.51
N GLU A 218 -1.21 -32.37 -5.85
CA GLU A 218 -1.31 -31.02 -6.38
C GLU A 218 -0.69 -30.06 -5.38
N GLY A 219 0.13 -29.13 -5.85
CA GLY A 219 0.91 -28.28 -4.96
C GLY A 219 1.62 -27.14 -5.67
N VAL A 220 2.18 -26.25 -4.86
CA VAL A 220 2.94 -25.07 -5.30
C VAL A 220 4.29 -25.10 -4.60
N ILE A 221 5.34 -24.76 -5.35
CA ILE A 221 6.69 -24.55 -4.85
C ILE A 221 7.00 -23.07 -5.01
N GLY A 222 7.47 -22.41 -3.96
CA GLY A 222 7.74 -20.98 -3.95
C GLY A 222 9.09 -20.62 -3.36
N VAL A 223 9.64 -19.51 -3.82
CA VAL A 223 10.82 -18.84 -3.27
C VAL A 223 10.54 -17.36 -3.08
N GLN A 224 11.09 -16.77 -2.02
CA GLN A 224 11.00 -15.34 -1.74
C GLN A 224 12.36 -14.80 -1.29
N ALA A 225 12.70 -13.61 -1.74
CA ALA A 225 13.92 -12.91 -1.38
C ALA A 225 13.64 -11.42 -1.18
N GLU A 226 14.18 -10.86 -0.10
CA GLU A 226 14.03 -9.45 0.26
C GLU A 226 15.41 -8.85 0.56
N THR A 227 15.62 -7.60 0.18
CA THR A 227 16.86 -6.88 0.47
C THR A 227 16.54 -5.43 0.81
N PHE A 228 17.15 -4.93 1.88
CA PHE A 228 17.02 -3.55 2.33
C PHE A 228 18.39 -2.88 2.36
N ARG A 229 18.44 -1.62 1.92
CA ARG A 229 19.64 -0.79 1.98
C ARG A 229 19.28 0.55 2.61
N PHE A 230 20.06 0.96 3.60
CA PHE A 230 19.95 2.25 4.25
C PHE A 230 21.05 3.18 3.70
N PRO A 231 20.76 4.02 2.69
CA PRO A 231 21.75 4.97 2.20
C PRO A 231 21.99 6.07 3.25
N HIS A 232 23.24 6.51 3.33
CA HIS A 232 23.65 7.69 4.10
C HIS A 232 23.10 8.98 3.45
#